data_AF-A0A831PDW4-F1
#
_entry.id   AF-A0A831PDW4-F1
#
_cell.length_a   1.000
_cell.length_b   1.000
_cell.length_c   1.000
_cell.angle_alpha   90.00
_cell.angle_beta   90.00
_cell.angle_gamma   90.00
#
_symmetry.space_group_name_H-M   'P 1'
#
loop_
_entity.id
_entity.type
_entity.pdbx_description
1 polymer ?
#
loop_
_entity_poly.entity_id
_entity_poly.type
_entity_poly.pdbx_seq_one_letter_code
_entity_poly.pdbx_strand_id
1 'polypeptide(L)'
;MSVIPLYEQYGSGIRDLFSSAACIKILMLLLESGRPLPDICAGTGHVHAAVLAKVRQLEEYGLLTRTSETFALSTIGTVLAAKIQPLYAGPDAGADDDPSSASARSAPAEPEEGADSFDGPALLASFDIANHYERRVKEVNLVMRSGIRTRMLLELEDGMKDRGVLRAATGCKASHFRTNLRRLVDAGLLLEQTGGISLTPEGTIIAARLTEIIPVAALIIRHRGFWRDHELCNLPWFALDSLGALADSTIIHDEQQEFFRTYEHYLSLIASAHHIHGITGMANPGFAEAIGRRAVEGIPAEIIVTPSLARHLHDEPYRKKVRALSTFPHFGFRVTELPIPPCITVTDTGLSMKMYLRHTGIHDQANGFVSTAPEALTWAERVYEYYRRHSLLLKEYSKDSDQKE
;
A
#
# COMPACT_ATOMS: atom_id res chain seq x y z
N MET A 1 3.45 1.92 -13.45
CA MET A 1 2.11 2.52 -13.48
C MET A 1 2.18 3.98 -13.84
N SER A 2 1.42 4.44 -14.84
CA SER A 2 1.23 5.88 -15.03
C SER A 2 0.31 6.40 -13.92
N VAL A 3 0.76 7.41 -13.17
CA VAL A 3 -0.03 8.02 -12.07
C VAL A 3 -1.13 8.94 -12.61
N ILE A 4 -0.97 9.41 -13.84
CA ILE A 4 -1.86 10.34 -14.52
C ILE A 4 -3.31 9.82 -14.64
N PRO A 5 -3.58 8.60 -15.16
CA PRO A 5 -4.94 8.07 -15.25
C PRO A 5 -5.63 7.94 -13.88
N LEU A 6 -4.88 7.52 -12.84
CA LEU A 6 -5.40 7.47 -11.47
C LEU A 6 -5.79 8.87 -10.99
N TYR A 7 -4.96 9.88 -11.25
CA TYR A 7 -5.28 11.26 -10.86
C TYR A 7 -6.45 11.84 -11.66
N GLU A 8 -6.62 11.48 -12.94
CA GLU A 8 -7.78 11.89 -13.73
C GLU A 8 -9.08 11.33 -13.14
N GLN A 9 -9.07 10.05 -12.74
CA GLN A 9 -10.25 9.38 -12.22
C GLN A 9 -10.57 9.77 -10.77
N TYR A 10 -9.56 9.85 -9.90
CA TYR A 10 -9.75 10.02 -8.45
C TYR A 10 -9.31 11.40 -7.91
N GLY A 11 -8.82 12.27 -8.78
CA GLY A 11 -8.22 13.54 -8.39
C GLY A 11 -9.14 14.46 -7.59
N SER A 12 -10.46 14.43 -7.77
CA SER A 12 -11.39 15.19 -6.92
C SER A 12 -11.32 14.75 -5.46
N GLY A 13 -11.46 13.45 -5.19
CA GLY A 13 -11.38 12.91 -3.83
C GLY A 13 -10.00 13.12 -3.20
N ILE A 14 -8.92 13.01 -4.00
CA ILE A 14 -7.56 13.34 -3.53
C ILE A 14 -7.50 14.81 -3.12
N ARG A 15 -7.95 15.74 -3.98
CA ARG A 15 -7.97 17.17 -3.63
C ARG A 15 -8.80 17.45 -2.39
N ASP A 16 -9.92 16.76 -2.19
CA ASP A 16 -10.77 16.91 -1.01
C ASP A 16 -10.04 16.51 0.27
N LEU A 17 -9.27 15.41 0.25
CA LEU A 17 -8.44 14.97 1.38
C LEU A 17 -7.40 16.05 1.77
N PHE A 18 -6.73 16.65 0.78
CA PHE A 18 -5.70 17.68 1.00
C PHE A 18 -6.29 19.10 1.19
N SER A 19 -7.58 19.30 0.95
CA SER A 19 -8.23 20.61 1.12
C SER A 19 -8.40 21.00 2.59
N SER A 20 -8.37 20.03 3.51
CA SER A 20 -8.61 20.25 4.93
C SER A 20 -7.32 20.22 5.75
N ALA A 21 -6.96 21.37 6.31
CA ALA A 21 -5.86 21.48 7.27
C ALA A 21 -6.06 20.54 8.47
N ALA A 22 -7.30 20.46 8.98
CA ALA A 22 -7.66 19.56 10.06
C ALA A 22 -7.40 18.10 9.70
N CYS A 23 -7.78 17.62 8.51
CA CYS A 23 -7.51 16.24 8.10
C CYS A 23 -6.00 15.93 8.10
N ILE A 24 -5.20 16.80 7.49
CA ILE A 24 -3.74 16.59 7.42
C ILE A 24 -3.13 16.61 8.83
N LYS A 25 -3.48 17.60 9.66
CA LYS A 25 -2.98 17.68 11.04
C LYS A 25 -3.40 16.46 11.88
N ILE A 26 -4.62 15.94 11.72
CA ILE A 26 -5.06 14.71 12.38
C ILE A 26 -4.21 13.51 11.94
N LEU A 27 -4.00 13.32 10.64
CA LEU A 27 -3.19 12.22 10.11
C LEU A 27 -1.76 12.26 10.62
N MET A 28 -1.13 13.44 10.63
CA MET A 28 0.23 13.61 11.16
C MET A 28 0.30 13.35 12.66
N LEU A 29 -0.65 13.89 13.43
CA LEU A 29 -0.69 13.77 14.89
C LEU A 29 -0.86 12.32 15.37
N LEU A 30 -1.62 11.51 14.61
CA LEU A 30 -1.91 10.12 14.92
C LEU A 30 -0.88 9.13 14.36
N LEU A 31 0.14 9.62 13.64
CA LEU A 31 1.19 8.79 13.05
C LEU A 31 2.10 8.16 14.11
N GLU A 32 2.29 8.84 15.25
CA GLU A 32 3.10 8.37 16.37
C GLU A 32 2.32 7.43 17.30
N SER A 33 1.08 7.80 17.65
CA SER A 33 0.26 7.07 18.60
C SER A 33 -1.21 7.47 18.54
N GLY A 34 -2.07 6.57 18.99
CA GLY A 34 -3.49 6.84 19.17
C GLY A 34 -3.73 7.86 20.28
N ARG A 35 -4.71 8.75 20.08
CA ARG A 35 -5.01 9.86 21.00
C ARG A 35 -6.51 10.02 21.25
N PRO A 36 -6.93 10.46 22.45
CA PRO A 36 -8.32 10.79 22.70
C PRO A 36 -8.72 12.09 21.98
N LEU A 37 -10.02 12.28 21.73
CA LEU A 37 -10.53 13.42 20.96
C LEU A 37 -10.11 14.80 21.51
N PRO A 38 -10.08 15.05 22.84
CA PRO A 38 -9.60 16.33 23.38
C PRO A 38 -8.15 16.64 23.00
N ASP A 39 -7.27 15.64 23.00
CA ASP A 39 -5.86 15.79 22.65
C ASP A 39 -5.69 16.05 21.16
N ILE A 40 -6.54 15.45 20.32
CA ILE A 40 -6.60 15.76 18.88
C ILE A 40 -7.05 17.21 18.68
N CYS A 41 -8.03 17.70 19.45
CA CYS A 41 -8.45 19.10 19.39
C CYS A 41 -7.31 20.05 19.76
N ALA A 42 -6.60 19.76 20.86
CA ALA A 42 -5.46 20.55 21.31
C ALA A 42 -4.32 20.54 20.28
N GLY A 43 -3.90 19.36 19.80
CA GLY A 43 -2.79 19.21 18.86
C GLY A 43 -3.06 19.78 17.47
N THR A 44 -4.33 19.80 17.04
CA THR A 44 -4.71 20.35 15.72
C THR A 44 -5.04 21.85 15.78
N GLY A 45 -5.33 22.40 16.97
CA GLY A 45 -5.78 23.78 17.16
C GLY A 45 -7.20 24.02 16.64
N HIS A 46 -8.02 22.98 16.52
CA HIS A 46 -9.39 23.06 16.00
C HIS A 46 -10.44 22.74 17.07
N VAL A 47 -11.61 23.37 16.95
CA VAL A 47 -12.73 23.14 17.86
C VAL A 47 -13.28 21.73 17.72
N HIS A 48 -13.84 21.21 18.81
CA HIS A 48 -14.35 19.84 18.93
C HIS A 48 -15.28 19.42 17.76
N ALA A 49 -16.24 20.27 17.38
CA ALA A 49 -17.17 19.95 16.30
C ALA A 49 -16.46 19.78 14.93
N ALA A 50 -15.43 20.58 14.66
CA ALA A 50 -14.67 20.50 13.41
C ALA A 50 -13.80 19.24 13.37
N VAL A 51 -13.12 18.92 14.48
CA VAL A 51 -12.31 17.71 14.61
C VAL A 51 -13.18 16.47 14.50
N LEU A 52 -14.29 16.40 15.23
CA LEU A 52 -15.19 15.26 15.20
C LEU A 52 -15.75 14.99 13.78
N ALA A 53 -16.10 16.05 13.04
CA ALA A 53 -16.55 15.90 11.66
C ALA A 53 -15.46 15.31 10.76
N LYS A 54 -14.18 15.69 10.96
CA LYS A 54 -13.06 15.17 10.18
C LYS A 54 -12.62 13.77 10.58
N VAL A 55 -12.65 13.46 11.87
CA VAL A 55 -12.41 12.11 12.37
C VAL A 55 -13.42 11.13 11.76
N ARG A 56 -14.73 11.46 11.80
CA ARG A 56 -15.77 10.62 11.17
C ARG A 56 -15.54 10.44 9.67
N GLN A 57 -15.16 11.51 8.97
CA GLN A 57 -14.82 11.44 7.55
C GLN A 57 -13.66 10.46 7.32
N LEU A 58 -12.58 10.54 8.12
CA LEU A 58 -11.43 9.65 7.97
C LEU A 58 -11.75 8.19 8.36
N GLU A 59 -12.63 7.96 9.33
CA GLU A 59 -13.19 6.63 9.63
C GLU A 59 -13.98 6.06 8.44
N GLU A 60 -14.78 6.87 7.73
CA GLU A 60 -15.51 6.44 6.53
C GLU A 60 -14.58 6.02 5.37
N TYR A 61 -13.38 6.60 5.30
CA TYR A 61 -12.33 6.18 4.37
C TYR A 61 -11.53 4.96 4.88
N GLY A 62 -11.82 4.46 6.08
CA GLY A 62 -11.07 3.39 6.72
C GLY A 62 -9.66 3.79 7.17
N LEU A 63 -9.37 5.09 7.28
CA LEU A 63 -8.06 5.61 7.66
C LEU A 63 -7.85 5.66 9.17
N LEU A 64 -8.93 5.68 9.94
CA LEU A 64 -8.87 5.66 11.39
C LEU A 64 -9.54 4.40 11.95
N THR A 65 -9.04 3.98 13.09
CA THR A 65 -9.69 3.02 13.98
C THR A 65 -9.98 3.72 15.31
N ARG A 66 -10.98 3.20 16.03
CA ARG A 66 -11.39 3.77 17.31
C ARG A 66 -11.51 2.66 18.35
N THR A 67 -10.78 2.80 19.45
CA THR A 67 -11.02 2.06 20.68
C THR A 67 -11.96 2.86 21.58
N SER A 68 -12.36 2.35 22.75
CA SER A 68 -13.34 3.02 23.63
C SER A 68 -13.01 4.49 23.95
N GLU A 69 -11.72 4.85 23.97
CA GLU A 69 -11.28 6.19 24.39
C GLU A 69 -10.35 6.91 23.40
N THR A 70 -9.82 6.22 22.37
CA THR A 70 -8.80 6.79 21.49
C THR A 70 -9.07 6.54 20.02
N PHE A 71 -8.62 7.48 19.18
CA PHE A 71 -8.54 7.31 17.73
C PHE A 71 -7.07 7.06 17.35
N ALA A 72 -6.85 6.10 16.46
CA ALA A 72 -5.54 5.76 15.92
C ALA A 72 -5.63 5.60 14.40
N LEU A 73 -4.51 5.74 13.69
CA LEU A 73 -4.46 5.38 12.28
C LEU A 73 -4.72 3.87 12.11
N SER A 74 -5.51 3.49 11.11
CA SER A 74 -5.51 2.12 10.62
C SER A 74 -4.19 1.81 9.90
N THR A 75 -3.95 0.55 9.50
CA THR A 75 -2.77 0.21 8.70
C THR A 75 -2.70 1.04 7.41
N ILE A 76 -3.79 1.13 6.65
CA ILE A 76 -3.82 1.91 5.40
C ILE A 76 -3.78 3.42 5.68
N GLY A 77 -4.32 3.87 6.80
CA GLY A 77 -4.17 5.23 7.30
C GLY A 77 -2.70 5.58 7.60
N THR A 78 -1.97 4.66 8.22
CA THR A 78 -0.54 4.78 8.53
C THR A 78 0.27 4.89 7.25
N VAL A 79 0.00 4.03 6.25
CA VAL A 79 0.66 4.10 4.94
C VAL A 79 0.43 5.46 4.27
N LEU A 80 -0.81 5.93 4.22
CA LEU A 80 -1.11 7.22 3.60
C LEU A 80 -0.43 8.38 4.36
N ALA A 81 -0.54 8.39 5.68
CA ALA A 81 0.04 9.44 6.52
C ALA A 81 1.58 9.45 6.43
N ALA A 82 2.23 8.29 6.43
CA ALA A 82 3.68 8.17 6.23
C ALA A 82 4.13 8.73 4.88
N LYS A 83 3.35 8.54 3.81
CA LYS A 83 3.65 9.13 2.49
C LYS A 83 3.40 10.65 2.43
N ILE A 84 2.46 11.14 3.22
CA ILE A 84 2.15 12.57 3.31
C ILE A 84 3.18 13.32 4.16
N GLN A 85 3.70 12.72 5.24
CA GLN A 85 4.58 13.39 6.20
C GLN A 85 5.78 14.10 5.54
N PRO A 86 6.52 13.50 4.58
CA PRO A 86 7.64 14.15 3.91
C PRO A 86 7.28 15.40 3.07
N LEU A 87 6.00 15.59 2.69
CA LEU A 87 5.58 16.85 2.04
C LEU A 87 5.64 18.05 2.97
N TYR A 88 5.62 17.82 4.28
CA TYR A 88 5.60 18.87 5.29
C TYR A 88 6.88 18.93 6.13
N ALA A 89 7.66 17.84 6.16
CA ALA A 89 9.03 17.90 6.63
C ALA A 89 9.87 18.79 5.69
N GLY A 90 10.70 19.67 6.24
CA GLY A 90 11.62 20.48 5.44
C GLY A 90 12.75 19.62 4.85
N PRO A 91 13.55 20.16 3.91
CA PRO A 91 14.71 19.46 3.35
C PRO A 91 15.78 19.07 4.40
N ASP A 92 15.80 19.72 5.56
CA ASP A 92 16.82 19.52 6.61
C ASP A 92 16.53 18.37 7.59
N ALA A 93 15.38 17.70 7.49
CA ALA A 93 14.98 16.67 8.47
C ALA A 93 15.83 15.37 8.45
N GLY A 94 16.86 15.31 7.60
CA GLY A 94 17.86 14.23 7.55
C GLY A 94 19.31 14.72 7.43
N ALA A 95 19.59 16.00 7.73
CA ALA A 95 20.91 16.60 7.56
C ALA A 95 21.59 17.04 8.87
N ASP A 96 20.92 16.89 10.02
CA ASP A 96 21.46 17.24 11.35
C ASP A 96 22.34 16.14 11.99
N ASP A 97 22.86 15.20 11.19
CA ASP A 97 23.97 14.36 11.64
C ASP A 97 25.28 15.15 11.56
N ASP A 98 25.84 15.43 12.73
CA ASP A 98 27.09 16.16 12.97
C ASP A 98 28.21 15.77 11.96
N PRO A 99 28.72 16.72 11.16
CA PRO A 99 29.74 16.46 10.14
C PRO A 99 31.13 16.13 10.72
N SER A 100 31.28 16.03 12.04
CA SER A 100 32.55 15.70 12.71
C SER A 100 32.96 14.21 12.66
N SER A 101 32.10 13.30 12.18
CA SER A 101 32.37 11.85 12.20
C SER A 101 32.80 11.23 10.85
N ALA A 102 32.91 12.02 9.78
CA ALA A 102 33.25 11.50 8.46
C ALA A 102 34.77 11.34 8.24
N SER A 103 35.32 10.21 8.65
CA SER A 103 36.58 9.69 8.10
C SER A 103 36.46 8.21 7.75
N ALA A 104 36.95 7.87 6.55
CA ALA A 104 36.98 6.57 5.88
C ALA A 104 35.67 6.13 5.17
N ARG A 105 35.37 6.72 4.01
CA ARG A 105 34.60 6.03 2.96
C ARG A 105 35.55 5.24 2.07
N SER A 106 35.49 3.92 2.17
CA SER A 106 36.01 2.99 1.17
C SER A 106 34.93 2.69 0.12
N ALA A 107 35.37 2.18 -1.03
CA ALA A 107 34.65 1.94 -2.28
C ALA A 107 33.33 1.13 -2.17
N PRO A 108 32.50 1.06 -3.24
CA PRO A 108 31.09 0.69 -3.14
C PRO A 108 30.92 -0.76 -2.69
N ALA A 109 30.32 -0.95 -1.52
CA ALA A 109 29.83 -2.23 -1.07
C ALA A 109 28.59 -2.61 -1.90
N GLU A 110 28.52 -3.89 -2.26
CA GLU A 110 27.31 -4.58 -2.73
C GLU A 110 26.12 -4.29 -1.80
N PRO A 111 24.86 -4.40 -2.29
CA PRO A 111 23.71 -4.00 -1.48
C PRO A 111 23.65 -4.88 -0.23
N GLU A 112 23.96 -4.30 0.93
CA GLU A 112 23.84 -4.98 2.21
C GLU A 112 22.40 -5.44 2.42
N GLU A 113 22.25 -6.72 2.76
CA GLU A 113 21.03 -7.35 3.27
C GLU A 113 20.63 -6.69 4.61
N GLY A 114 20.08 -5.48 4.53
CA GLY A 114 19.43 -4.79 5.64
C GLY A 114 18.02 -5.35 5.82
N ALA A 115 17.78 -5.98 6.98
CA ALA A 115 16.54 -6.63 7.41
C ALA A 115 15.23 -6.01 6.85
N ASP A 116 14.59 -6.70 5.92
CA ASP A 116 13.18 -6.51 5.55
C ASP A 116 12.33 -6.86 6.79
N SER A 117 12.12 -5.94 7.73
CA SER A 117 11.42 -6.23 8.99
C SER A 117 9.92 -5.90 8.93
N PHE A 118 9.19 -6.37 9.95
CA PHE A 118 7.83 -5.90 10.25
C PHE A 118 7.83 -4.49 10.86
N ASP A 119 9.00 -3.88 11.05
CA ASP A 119 9.11 -2.57 11.68
C ASP A 119 8.35 -1.54 10.82
N GLY A 120 7.59 -0.69 11.48
CA GLY A 120 6.76 0.32 10.83
C GLY A 120 7.57 1.34 10.01
N PRO A 121 6.91 2.36 9.42
CA PRO A 121 7.63 3.39 8.69
C PRO A 121 8.76 3.96 9.53
N ALA A 122 9.91 4.22 8.92
CA ALA A 122 10.90 5.12 9.49
C ALA A 122 10.26 6.51 9.59
N LEU A 123 9.66 6.82 10.73
CA LEU A 123 9.03 8.09 10.99
C LEU A 123 10.11 9.16 11.16
N LEU A 124 9.93 10.31 10.54
CA LEU A 124 10.75 11.47 10.85
C LEU A 124 10.55 11.81 12.33
N ALA A 125 11.65 12.03 13.05
CA ALA A 125 11.61 12.32 14.48
C ALA A 125 10.61 13.44 14.78
N SER A 126 9.90 13.29 15.90
CA SER A 126 8.84 14.20 16.36
C SER A 126 9.37 15.63 16.52
N PHE A 127 9.32 16.40 15.45
CA PHE A 127 9.52 17.83 15.46
C PHE A 127 8.19 18.48 15.13
N ASP A 128 7.80 19.43 15.97
CA ASP A 128 6.55 20.21 15.95
C ASP A 128 5.80 20.16 14.60
N ILE A 129 4.87 19.19 14.50
CA ILE A 129 4.03 18.94 13.32
C ILE A 129 3.33 20.23 12.89
N ALA A 130 2.95 21.09 13.85
CA ALA A 130 2.32 22.36 13.55
C ALA A 130 3.30 23.31 12.87
N ASN A 131 4.53 23.44 13.37
CA ASN A 131 5.56 24.28 12.72
C ASN A 131 5.92 23.79 11.32
N HIS A 132 6.06 22.48 11.11
CA HIS A 132 6.39 21.92 9.79
C HIS A 132 5.24 22.09 8.80
N TYR A 133 4.02 21.82 9.22
CA TYR A 133 2.83 22.08 8.42
C TYR A 133 2.75 23.55 7.99
N GLU A 134 2.87 24.51 8.92
CA GLU A 134 2.74 25.93 8.59
C GLU A 134 3.85 26.45 7.66
N ARG A 135 5.05 25.84 7.68
CA ARG A 135 6.14 26.21 6.76
C ARG A 135 5.84 25.88 5.31
N ARG A 136 5.33 24.68 5.02
CA ARG A 136 5.16 24.18 3.63
C ARG A 136 3.72 24.18 3.12
N VAL A 137 2.74 24.40 3.99
CA VAL A 137 1.30 24.38 3.64
C VAL A 137 0.96 25.25 2.45
N LYS A 138 1.62 26.40 2.26
CA LYS A 138 1.35 27.32 1.14
C LYS A 138 1.72 26.69 -0.21
N GLU A 139 2.93 26.13 -0.32
CA GLU A 139 3.44 25.49 -1.53
C GLU A 139 2.69 24.18 -1.82
N VAL A 140 2.52 23.35 -0.79
CA VAL A 140 1.78 22.10 -0.93
C VAL A 140 0.34 22.37 -1.36
N ASN A 141 -0.37 23.33 -0.74
CA ASN A 141 -1.73 23.68 -1.15
C ASN A 141 -1.79 24.36 -2.52
N LEU A 142 -0.74 25.09 -2.91
CA LEU A 142 -0.66 25.64 -4.25
C LEU A 142 -0.79 24.50 -5.26
N VAL A 143 -0.08 23.40 -5.09
CA VAL A 143 -0.19 22.26 -6.01
C VAL A 143 -1.47 21.45 -5.76
N MET A 144 -1.62 20.91 -4.55
CA MET A 144 -2.61 19.88 -4.20
C MET A 144 -4.06 20.32 -4.33
N ARG A 145 -4.36 21.63 -4.27
CA ARG A 145 -5.75 22.11 -4.41
C ARG A 145 -6.14 22.40 -5.87
N SER A 146 -5.25 22.16 -6.83
CA SER A 146 -5.53 22.42 -8.25
C SER A 146 -5.19 21.23 -9.13
N GLY A 147 -6.21 20.72 -9.81
CA GLY A 147 -6.05 19.66 -10.81
C GLY A 147 -5.07 20.05 -11.92
N ILE A 148 -5.15 21.30 -12.41
CA ILE A 148 -4.26 21.79 -13.48
C ILE A 148 -2.80 21.83 -13.01
N ARG A 149 -2.53 22.39 -11.82
CA ARG A 149 -1.15 22.51 -11.33
C ARG A 149 -0.56 21.17 -10.93
N THR A 150 -1.34 20.32 -10.27
CA THR A 150 -0.93 18.93 -9.99
C THR A 150 -0.60 18.22 -11.29
N ARG A 151 -1.45 18.35 -12.32
CA ARG A 151 -1.20 17.76 -13.63
C ARG A 151 0.06 18.29 -14.30
N MET A 152 0.34 19.59 -14.21
CA MET A 152 1.58 20.16 -14.74
C MET A 152 2.82 19.51 -14.11
N LEU A 153 2.83 19.30 -12.78
CA LEU A 153 3.96 18.67 -12.10
C LEU A 153 4.11 17.20 -12.50
N LEU A 154 3.02 16.44 -12.52
CA LEU A 154 3.03 15.02 -12.92
C LEU A 154 3.52 14.83 -14.36
N GLU A 155 3.12 15.73 -15.27
CA GLU A 155 3.58 15.68 -16.66
C GLU A 155 5.08 15.97 -16.79
N LEU A 156 5.69 16.71 -15.86
CA LEU A 156 7.09 17.10 -15.94
C LEU A 156 8.02 16.18 -15.14
N GLU A 157 7.49 15.11 -14.53
CA GLU A 157 8.28 14.11 -13.80
C GLU A 157 9.30 13.41 -14.72
N ASP A 158 8.88 13.04 -15.93
CA ASP A 158 9.73 12.41 -16.95
C ASP A 158 10.69 13.40 -17.65
N GLY A 159 10.70 14.66 -17.22
CA GLY A 159 11.60 15.70 -17.71
C GLY A 159 10.92 16.88 -18.41
N MET A 160 11.74 17.68 -19.08
CA MET A 160 11.33 18.93 -19.71
C MET A 160 10.32 18.69 -20.85
N LYS A 161 9.27 19.51 -20.92
CA LYS A 161 8.27 19.48 -22.00
C LYS A 161 8.11 20.83 -22.68
N ASP A 162 7.82 20.80 -23.98
CA ASP A 162 7.38 21.98 -24.72
C ASP A 162 6.09 22.56 -24.11
N ARG A 163 5.96 23.88 -24.19
CA ARG A 163 4.82 24.62 -23.63
C ARG A 163 3.49 24.21 -24.28
N GLY A 164 3.48 23.96 -25.58
CA GLY A 164 2.30 23.49 -26.32
C GLY A 164 1.89 22.09 -25.89
N VAL A 165 2.86 21.19 -25.75
CA VAL A 165 2.66 19.81 -25.28
C VAL A 165 2.11 19.81 -23.85
N LEU A 166 2.75 20.53 -22.92
CA LEU A 166 2.29 20.63 -21.54
C LEU A 166 0.87 21.22 -21.45
N ARG A 167 0.57 22.24 -22.26
CA ARG A 167 -0.79 22.80 -22.32
C ARG A 167 -1.81 21.78 -22.78
N ALA A 168 -1.51 21.04 -23.86
CA ALA A 168 -2.40 20.02 -24.38
C ALA A 168 -2.71 18.95 -23.32
N ALA A 169 -1.68 18.49 -22.61
CA ALA A 169 -1.83 17.49 -21.54
C ALA A 169 -2.72 17.95 -20.37
N THR A 170 -2.72 19.25 -20.04
CA THR A 170 -3.61 19.78 -18.99
C THR A 170 -5.06 19.95 -19.44
N GLY A 171 -5.36 19.89 -20.74
CA GLY A 171 -6.70 20.08 -21.30
C GLY A 171 -7.34 21.45 -21.05
N CYS A 172 -6.59 22.43 -20.54
CA CYS A 172 -7.14 23.72 -20.09
C CYS A 172 -7.01 24.85 -21.14
N LYS A 173 -7.85 25.89 -21.00
CA LYS A 173 -7.78 27.08 -21.88
C LYS A 173 -6.44 27.80 -21.73
N ALA A 174 -5.96 28.44 -22.81
CA ALA A 174 -4.66 29.13 -22.83
C ALA A 174 -4.48 30.17 -21.72
N SER A 175 -5.55 30.90 -21.36
CA SER A 175 -5.53 31.87 -20.25
C SER A 175 -5.32 31.17 -18.90
N HIS A 176 -6.03 30.07 -18.64
CA HIS A 176 -5.89 29.29 -17.42
C HIS A 176 -4.52 28.62 -17.33
N PHE A 177 -4.01 28.08 -18.43
CA PHE A 177 -2.67 27.53 -18.51
C PHE A 177 -1.63 28.56 -18.09
N ARG A 178 -1.65 29.76 -18.72
CA ARG A 178 -0.69 30.83 -18.42
C ARG A 178 -0.74 31.27 -16.96
N THR A 179 -1.94 31.42 -16.39
CA THR A 179 -2.10 31.80 -14.98
C THR A 179 -1.57 30.73 -14.03
N ASN A 180 -1.83 29.45 -14.29
CA ASN A 180 -1.35 28.37 -13.44
C ASN A 180 0.15 28.14 -13.57
N LEU A 181 0.69 28.21 -14.79
CA LEU A 181 2.13 28.13 -15.04
C LEU A 181 2.87 29.24 -14.31
N ARG A 182 2.42 30.50 -14.48
CA ARG A 182 3.03 31.64 -13.78
C ARG A 182 3.05 31.45 -12.28
N ARG A 183 1.94 31.01 -11.68
CA ARG A 183 1.89 30.75 -10.23
C ARG A 183 2.92 29.72 -9.75
N LEU A 184 3.18 28.69 -10.55
CA LEU A 184 4.17 27.67 -10.20
C LEU A 184 5.61 28.15 -10.40
N VAL A 185 5.85 28.98 -11.43
CA VAL A 185 7.15 29.64 -11.66
C VAL A 185 7.45 30.65 -10.56
N ASP A 186 6.48 31.52 -10.22
CA ASP A 186 6.62 32.52 -9.15
C ASP A 186 6.84 31.86 -7.78
N ALA A 187 6.33 30.63 -7.59
CA ALA A 187 6.56 29.82 -6.40
C ALA A 187 7.86 28.98 -6.44
N GLY A 188 8.67 29.11 -7.49
CA GLY A 188 9.93 28.38 -7.62
C GLY A 188 9.78 26.87 -7.85
N LEU A 189 8.60 26.39 -8.26
CA LEU A 189 8.35 24.96 -8.51
C LEU A 189 8.61 24.55 -9.96
N LEU A 190 8.49 25.50 -10.90
CA LEU A 190 8.77 25.31 -12.32
C LEU A 190 9.78 26.32 -12.83
N LEU A 191 10.54 25.93 -13.85
CA LEU A 191 11.48 26.80 -14.56
C LEU A 191 11.09 26.87 -16.04
N GLU A 192 10.93 28.09 -16.57
CA GLU A 192 10.87 28.32 -18.01
C GLU A 192 12.31 28.52 -18.52
N GLN A 193 12.75 27.68 -19.46
CA GLN A 193 14.10 27.73 -20.02
C GLN A 193 14.09 27.49 -21.54
N THR A 194 15.25 27.69 -22.18
CA THR A 194 15.39 27.40 -23.62
C THR A 194 15.06 25.92 -23.87
N GLY A 195 14.04 25.67 -24.69
CA GLY A 195 13.58 24.32 -25.02
C GLY A 195 12.31 23.87 -24.29
N GLY A 196 11.83 24.58 -23.27
CA GLY A 196 10.53 24.28 -22.66
C GLY A 196 10.42 24.63 -21.18
N ILE A 197 9.61 23.84 -20.48
CA ILE A 197 9.29 23.98 -19.06
C ILE A 197 9.78 22.72 -18.36
N SER A 198 10.45 22.88 -17.22
CA SER A 198 10.90 21.77 -16.37
C SER A 198 10.56 21.99 -14.90
N LEU A 199 10.63 20.93 -14.09
CA LEU A 199 10.63 21.05 -12.64
C LEU A 199 11.92 21.72 -12.15
N THR A 200 11.83 22.49 -11.08
CA THR A 200 12.99 22.88 -10.26
C THR A 200 13.35 21.72 -9.31
N PRO A 201 14.46 21.79 -8.53
CA PRO A 201 14.71 20.79 -7.49
C PRO A 201 13.54 20.64 -6.50
N GLU A 202 12.97 21.75 -6.05
CA GLU A 202 11.79 21.74 -5.16
C GLU A 202 10.55 21.15 -5.86
N GLY A 203 10.30 21.55 -7.12
CA GLY A 203 9.23 20.97 -7.92
C GLY A 203 9.38 19.46 -8.13
N THR A 204 10.61 18.98 -8.25
CA THR A 204 10.95 17.55 -8.39
C THR A 204 10.62 16.78 -7.12
N ILE A 205 10.97 17.33 -5.95
CA ILE A 205 10.62 16.73 -4.66
C ILE A 205 9.11 16.62 -4.52
N ILE A 206 8.37 17.69 -4.80
CA ILE A 206 6.89 17.66 -4.72
C ILE A 206 6.33 16.65 -5.72
N ALA A 207 6.76 16.67 -6.98
CA ALA A 207 6.27 15.75 -8.01
C ALA A 207 6.49 14.29 -7.64
N ALA A 208 7.68 13.92 -7.18
CA ALA A 208 7.99 12.56 -6.74
C ALA A 208 7.07 12.11 -5.59
N ARG A 209 6.79 12.98 -4.62
CA ARG A 209 5.84 12.68 -3.53
C ARG A 209 4.41 12.51 -4.02
N LEU A 210 3.99 13.27 -5.02
CA LEU A 210 2.68 13.06 -5.65
C LEU A 210 2.57 11.68 -6.29
N THR A 211 3.63 11.24 -6.97
CA THR A 211 3.71 9.92 -7.60
C THR A 211 3.58 8.79 -6.57
N GLU A 212 4.07 8.97 -5.35
CA GLU A 212 3.92 8.00 -4.25
C GLU A 212 2.52 8.05 -3.60
N ILE A 213 1.97 9.25 -3.38
CA ILE A 213 0.72 9.46 -2.65
C ILE A 213 -0.50 9.08 -3.48
N ILE A 214 -0.53 9.47 -4.76
CA ILE A 214 -1.72 9.35 -5.61
C ILE A 214 -2.19 7.90 -5.74
N PRO A 215 -1.33 6.90 -5.99
CA PRO A 215 -1.78 5.51 -6.08
C PRO A 215 -2.43 4.99 -4.79
N VAL A 216 -1.85 5.30 -3.63
CA VAL A 216 -2.42 4.90 -2.34
C VAL A 216 -3.75 5.62 -2.08
N ALA A 217 -3.81 6.93 -2.33
CA ALA A 217 -5.05 7.69 -2.17
C ALA A 217 -6.16 7.21 -3.13
N ALA A 218 -5.81 6.87 -4.38
CA ALA A 218 -6.73 6.29 -5.36
C ALA A 218 -7.27 4.92 -4.88
N LEU A 219 -6.40 4.05 -4.36
CA LEU A 219 -6.77 2.77 -3.77
C LEU A 219 -7.79 2.94 -2.63
N ILE A 220 -7.55 3.90 -1.74
CA ILE A 220 -8.43 4.21 -0.60
C ILE A 220 -9.79 4.73 -1.10
N ILE A 221 -9.78 5.71 -2.00
CA ILE A 221 -11.01 6.35 -2.50
C ILE A 221 -11.87 5.34 -3.28
N ARG A 222 -11.24 4.53 -4.14
CA ARG A 222 -11.92 3.50 -4.96
C ARG A 222 -12.67 2.49 -4.08
N HIS A 223 -12.05 2.05 -2.99
CA HIS A 223 -12.52 0.94 -2.16
C HIS A 223 -12.86 1.36 -0.72
N ARG A 224 -13.30 2.61 -0.51
CA ARG A 224 -13.51 3.22 0.82
C ARG A 224 -14.29 2.34 1.81
N GLY A 225 -15.41 1.75 1.36
CA GLY A 225 -16.27 0.95 2.23
C GLY A 225 -15.59 -0.35 2.67
N PHE A 226 -14.81 -0.93 1.76
CA PHE A 226 -14.03 -2.12 2.06
C PHE A 226 -12.93 -1.84 3.07
N TRP A 227 -12.16 -0.76 2.92
CA TRP A 227 -11.12 -0.39 3.89
C TRP A 227 -11.66 -0.02 5.27
N ARG A 228 -12.88 0.50 5.34
CA ARG A 228 -13.56 0.74 6.63
C ARG A 228 -13.80 -0.58 7.37
N ASP A 229 -14.22 -1.61 6.66
CA ASP A 229 -14.68 -2.85 7.27
C ASP A 229 -13.58 -3.93 7.37
N HIS A 230 -12.41 -3.71 6.78
CA HIS A 230 -11.32 -4.69 6.68
C HIS A 230 -9.99 -4.21 7.26
N GLU A 231 -9.19 -5.16 7.74
CA GLU A 231 -7.83 -4.92 8.21
C GLU A 231 -6.78 -5.54 7.28
N LEU A 232 -5.83 -4.70 6.84
CA LEU A 232 -4.53 -5.15 6.34
C LEU A 232 -3.64 -5.38 7.56
N CYS A 233 -3.34 -6.64 7.85
CA CYS A 233 -2.45 -7.01 8.93
C CYS A 233 -1.48 -8.07 8.44
N ASN A 234 -0.44 -8.29 9.25
CA ASN A 234 0.53 -9.35 9.02
C ASN A 234 1.18 -9.23 7.65
N LEU A 235 1.60 -8.02 7.26
CA LEU A 235 2.40 -7.76 6.06
C LEU A 235 3.66 -6.99 6.49
N PRO A 236 4.82 -7.30 5.90
CA PRO A 236 6.04 -6.54 6.14
C PRO A 236 5.90 -5.11 5.62
N TRP A 237 6.67 -4.16 6.18
CA TRP A 237 6.47 -2.75 5.86
C TRP A 237 6.74 -2.41 4.39
N PHE A 238 7.72 -3.05 3.74
CA PHE A 238 7.95 -2.80 2.29
C PHE A 238 6.69 -3.09 1.46
N ALA A 239 5.88 -4.08 1.86
CA ALA A 239 4.64 -4.45 1.18
C ALA A 239 3.56 -3.39 1.44
N LEU A 240 3.47 -2.90 2.68
CA LEU A 240 2.55 -1.83 3.08
C LEU A 240 2.90 -0.51 2.38
N ASP A 241 4.17 -0.14 2.34
CA ASP A 241 4.63 1.10 1.70
C ASP A 241 4.40 1.08 0.18
N SER A 242 4.42 -0.10 -0.44
CA SER A 242 4.16 -0.25 -1.88
C SER A 242 2.72 -0.60 -2.24
N LEU A 243 1.75 -0.46 -1.32
CA LEU A 243 0.32 -0.75 -1.56
C LEU A 243 -0.29 -0.01 -2.75
N GLY A 244 0.30 1.11 -3.16
CA GLY A 244 -0.11 1.84 -4.36
C GLY A 244 -0.12 0.97 -5.63
N ALA A 245 0.68 -0.11 -5.68
CA ALA A 245 0.65 -1.09 -6.77
C ALA A 245 -0.71 -1.78 -6.94
N LEU A 246 -1.55 -1.80 -5.90
CA LEU A 246 -2.88 -2.40 -5.92
C LEU A 246 -3.97 -1.43 -6.40
N ALA A 247 -3.65 -0.19 -6.79
CA ALA A 247 -4.63 0.86 -7.09
C ALA A 247 -5.67 0.50 -8.16
N ASP A 248 -5.33 -0.37 -9.12
CA ASP A 248 -6.25 -0.85 -10.16
C ASP A 248 -6.87 -2.23 -9.88
N SER A 249 -6.88 -2.63 -8.61
CA SER A 249 -7.56 -3.86 -8.18
C SER A 249 -9.06 -3.65 -8.06
N THR A 250 -9.81 -4.75 -8.00
CA THR A 250 -11.27 -4.77 -7.88
C THR A 250 -11.72 -5.66 -6.73
N ILE A 251 -12.88 -5.35 -6.16
CA ILE A 251 -13.53 -6.20 -5.15
C ILE A 251 -14.66 -6.96 -5.83
N ILE A 252 -14.61 -8.27 -5.74
CA ILE A 252 -15.71 -9.17 -6.07
C ILE A 252 -16.49 -9.44 -4.79
N HIS A 253 -17.82 -9.37 -4.86
CA HIS A 253 -18.72 -9.60 -3.73
C HIS A 253 -19.70 -10.72 -4.09
N ASP A 254 -19.91 -11.65 -3.16
CA ASP A 254 -20.95 -12.68 -3.24
C ASP A 254 -22.31 -12.04 -2.91
N GLU A 255 -23.23 -12.05 -3.87
CA GLU A 255 -24.55 -11.45 -3.74
C GLU A 255 -25.61 -12.50 -3.38
N GLN A 256 -26.76 -12.06 -2.86
CA GLN A 256 -27.87 -12.96 -2.51
C GLN A 256 -28.44 -13.78 -3.68
N GLN A 257 -28.09 -13.46 -4.92
CA GLN A 257 -28.52 -14.21 -6.10
C GLN A 257 -27.36 -14.99 -6.74
N GLU A 258 -26.11 -14.67 -6.36
CA GLU A 258 -24.88 -15.24 -6.91
C GLU A 258 -23.90 -15.54 -5.76
N PHE A 259 -24.20 -16.61 -5.01
CA PHE A 259 -23.58 -16.92 -3.71
C PHE A 259 -22.13 -17.43 -3.75
N PHE A 260 -21.47 -17.52 -4.91
CA PHE A 260 -20.13 -18.13 -5.04
C PHE A 260 -19.20 -17.42 -6.02
N ARG A 261 -19.46 -16.16 -6.38
CA ARG A 261 -18.64 -15.40 -7.32
C ARG A 261 -17.18 -15.35 -6.90
N THR A 262 -16.89 -15.12 -5.62
CA THR A 262 -15.52 -15.08 -5.11
C THR A 262 -14.83 -16.44 -5.22
N TYR A 263 -15.56 -17.50 -4.92
CA TYR A 263 -15.08 -18.88 -5.00
C TYR A 263 -14.83 -19.30 -6.47
N GLU A 264 -15.78 -19.05 -7.36
CA GLU A 264 -15.68 -19.34 -8.80
C GLU A 264 -14.54 -18.55 -9.46
N HIS A 265 -14.38 -17.28 -9.11
CA HIS A 265 -13.27 -16.48 -9.60
C HIS A 265 -11.92 -17.07 -9.17
N TYR A 266 -11.78 -17.48 -7.92
CA TYR A 266 -10.57 -18.13 -7.44
C TYR A 266 -10.29 -19.44 -8.19
N LEU A 267 -11.30 -20.28 -8.42
CA LEU A 267 -11.15 -21.51 -9.20
C LEU A 267 -10.71 -21.24 -10.64
N SER A 268 -11.27 -20.20 -11.27
CA SER A 268 -10.90 -19.77 -12.62
C SER A 268 -9.44 -19.28 -12.68
N LEU A 269 -9.01 -18.50 -11.68
CA LEU A 269 -7.63 -18.05 -11.52
C LEU A 269 -6.68 -19.24 -11.50
N ILE A 270 -6.92 -20.22 -10.61
CA ILE A 270 -6.10 -21.43 -10.50
C ILE A 270 -6.12 -22.28 -11.78
N ALA A 271 -7.28 -22.41 -12.43
CA ALA A 271 -7.41 -23.20 -13.66
C ALA A 271 -6.58 -22.63 -14.82
N SER A 272 -6.45 -21.31 -14.90
CA SER A 272 -5.70 -20.62 -15.97
C SER A 272 -4.20 -20.51 -15.73
N ALA A 273 -3.73 -20.79 -14.52
CA ALA A 273 -2.37 -20.48 -14.08
C ALA A 273 -1.29 -21.39 -14.69
N HIS A 274 -0.15 -20.81 -15.06
CA HIS A 274 1.09 -21.49 -15.43
C HIS A 274 2.07 -21.64 -14.26
N HIS A 275 1.88 -20.89 -13.17
CA HIS A 275 2.47 -21.14 -11.86
C HIS A 275 1.55 -20.62 -10.75
N ILE A 276 1.67 -21.19 -9.55
CA ILE A 276 0.83 -20.81 -8.41
C ILE A 276 1.71 -20.57 -7.17
N HIS A 277 1.69 -19.34 -6.69
CA HIS A 277 2.33 -18.97 -5.43
C HIS A 277 1.27 -18.52 -4.42
N GLY A 278 1.28 -19.15 -3.25
CA GLY A 278 0.26 -18.92 -2.22
C GLY A 278 0.85 -18.63 -0.85
N ILE A 279 0.19 -17.77 -0.10
CA ILE A 279 0.36 -17.59 1.35
C ILE A 279 -1.02 -17.74 1.97
N THR A 280 -1.22 -18.69 2.89
CA THR A 280 -2.52 -18.81 3.54
C THR A 280 -2.46 -19.39 4.94
N GLY A 281 -3.27 -18.83 5.84
CA GLY A 281 -3.54 -19.38 7.16
C GLY A 281 -4.78 -20.25 7.22
N MET A 282 -5.40 -20.55 6.07
CA MET A 282 -6.71 -21.20 6.00
C MET A 282 -6.67 -22.49 5.18
N ALA A 283 -7.43 -23.49 5.60
CA ALA A 283 -7.64 -24.71 4.84
C ALA A 283 -9.02 -24.67 4.18
N ASN A 284 -9.06 -24.79 2.85
CA ASN A 284 -10.30 -24.97 2.10
C ASN A 284 -10.16 -26.20 1.19
N PRO A 285 -10.99 -27.24 1.37
CA PRO A 285 -10.89 -28.47 0.56
C PRO A 285 -11.05 -28.23 -0.94
N GLY A 286 -11.92 -27.30 -1.34
CA GLY A 286 -12.14 -26.95 -2.74
C GLY A 286 -10.94 -26.27 -3.38
N PHE A 287 -10.28 -25.36 -2.65
CA PHE A 287 -9.05 -24.72 -3.11
C PHE A 287 -7.89 -25.73 -3.19
N ALA A 288 -7.75 -26.59 -2.18
CA ALA A 288 -6.77 -27.68 -2.19
C ALA A 288 -7.04 -28.67 -3.34
N GLU A 289 -8.31 -28.91 -3.69
CA GLU A 289 -8.68 -29.72 -4.84
C GLU A 289 -8.20 -29.11 -6.15
N ALA A 290 -8.50 -27.84 -6.36
CA ALA A 290 -8.12 -27.09 -7.55
C ALA A 290 -6.60 -27.06 -7.75
N ILE A 291 -5.84 -26.68 -6.71
CA ILE A 291 -4.37 -26.61 -6.78
C ILE A 291 -3.79 -28.01 -7.01
N GLY A 292 -4.31 -29.03 -6.32
CA GLY A 292 -3.83 -30.41 -6.49
C GLY A 292 -3.99 -30.94 -7.91
N ARG A 293 -5.06 -30.58 -8.62
CA ARG A 293 -5.23 -30.94 -10.05
C ARG A 293 -4.16 -30.31 -10.93
N ARG A 294 -3.88 -29.02 -10.72
CA ARG A 294 -2.82 -28.31 -11.46
C ARG A 294 -1.44 -28.91 -11.21
N ALA A 295 -1.16 -29.30 -9.96
CA ALA A 295 0.07 -30.02 -9.63
C ALA A 295 0.19 -31.35 -10.39
N VAL A 296 -0.89 -32.14 -10.51
CA VAL A 296 -0.87 -33.40 -11.30
C VAL A 296 -0.60 -33.13 -12.79
N GLU A 297 -1.04 -31.99 -13.32
CA GLU A 297 -0.82 -31.57 -14.70
C GLU A 297 0.59 -31.00 -14.97
N GLY A 298 1.45 -30.95 -13.95
CA GLY A 298 2.83 -30.47 -14.09
C GLY A 298 3.00 -28.96 -13.85
N ILE A 299 1.96 -28.27 -13.40
CA ILE A 299 2.02 -26.83 -13.12
C ILE A 299 2.70 -26.58 -11.76
N PRO A 300 3.79 -25.80 -11.70
CA PRO A 300 4.45 -25.48 -10.45
C PRO A 300 3.53 -24.79 -9.45
N ALA A 301 3.55 -25.26 -8.20
CA ALA A 301 2.78 -24.66 -7.12
C ALA A 301 3.50 -24.78 -5.78
N GLU A 302 3.76 -23.65 -5.11
CA GLU A 302 4.37 -23.62 -3.79
C GLU A 302 3.57 -22.73 -2.84
N ILE A 303 3.10 -23.32 -1.74
CA ILE A 303 2.17 -22.68 -0.80
C ILE A 303 2.82 -22.53 0.57
N ILE A 304 2.86 -21.30 1.08
CA ILE A 304 3.37 -20.95 2.40
C ILE A 304 2.21 -20.97 3.40
N VAL A 305 2.38 -21.70 4.49
CA VAL A 305 1.36 -21.92 5.52
C VAL A 305 1.88 -21.61 6.92
N THR A 306 0.97 -21.40 7.87
CA THR A 306 1.30 -21.30 9.29
C THR A 306 1.67 -22.67 9.89
N PRO A 307 2.33 -22.71 11.07
CA PRO A 307 2.57 -23.95 11.81
C PRO A 307 1.30 -24.72 12.17
N SER A 308 0.23 -24.00 12.51
CA SER A 308 -1.07 -24.61 12.84
C SER A 308 -1.69 -25.29 11.63
N LEU A 309 -1.65 -24.65 10.46
CA LEU A 309 -2.13 -25.23 9.22
C LEU A 309 -1.24 -26.38 8.76
N ALA A 310 0.08 -26.27 8.88
CA ALA A 310 1.01 -27.36 8.57
C ALA A 310 0.67 -28.65 9.35
N ARG A 311 0.39 -28.54 10.66
CA ARG A 311 -0.10 -29.68 11.46
C ARG A 311 -1.42 -30.22 10.94
N HIS A 312 -2.38 -29.34 10.65
CA HIS A 312 -3.68 -29.74 10.12
C HIS A 312 -3.61 -30.46 8.76
N LEU A 313 -2.61 -30.15 7.92
CA LEU A 313 -2.36 -30.85 6.66
C LEU A 313 -1.94 -32.32 6.84
N HIS A 314 -1.50 -32.71 8.04
CA HIS A 314 -1.20 -34.11 8.38
C HIS A 314 -2.44 -34.90 8.86
N ASP A 315 -3.58 -34.24 9.04
CA ASP A 315 -4.85 -34.83 9.43
C ASP A 315 -5.74 -35.12 8.20
N GLU A 316 -6.74 -36.00 8.37
CA GLU A 316 -7.79 -36.15 7.35
C GLU A 316 -8.66 -34.87 7.33
N PRO A 317 -9.14 -34.43 6.15
CA PRO A 317 -9.12 -35.11 4.86
C PRO A 317 -7.87 -34.83 3.99
N TYR A 318 -6.90 -34.05 4.47
CA TYR A 318 -5.77 -33.57 3.66
C TYR A 318 -4.62 -34.57 3.57
N ARG A 319 -4.38 -35.35 4.63
CA ARG A 319 -3.24 -36.25 4.80
C ARG A 319 -2.92 -37.11 3.58
N LYS A 320 -3.92 -37.79 3.03
CA LYS A 320 -3.73 -38.68 1.87
C LYS A 320 -3.32 -37.90 0.63
N LYS A 321 -3.97 -36.75 0.40
CA LYS A 321 -3.73 -35.92 -0.77
C LYS A 321 -2.37 -35.24 -0.72
N VAL A 322 -2.02 -34.65 0.43
CA VAL A 322 -0.71 -34.02 0.64
C VAL A 322 0.42 -35.03 0.43
N ARG A 323 0.29 -36.26 0.95
CA ARG A 323 1.27 -37.34 0.73
C ARG A 323 1.41 -37.75 -0.73
N ALA A 324 0.30 -37.82 -1.47
CA ALA A 324 0.35 -38.13 -2.90
C ALA A 324 1.02 -37.00 -3.68
N LEU A 325 0.63 -35.75 -3.42
CA LEU A 325 1.13 -34.58 -4.12
C LEU A 325 2.60 -34.27 -3.80
N SER A 326 3.09 -34.62 -2.60
CA SER A 326 4.49 -34.43 -2.21
C SER A 326 5.50 -35.24 -3.04
N THR A 327 5.02 -36.17 -3.88
CA THR A 327 5.86 -36.92 -4.83
C THR A 327 6.22 -36.11 -6.07
N PHE A 328 5.50 -35.02 -6.36
CA PHE A 328 5.77 -34.13 -7.47
C PHE A 328 6.82 -33.08 -7.07
N PRO A 329 7.97 -32.97 -7.76
CA PRO A 329 9.05 -32.06 -7.38
C PRO A 329 8.70 -30.57 -7.55
N HIS A 330 7.70 -30.26 -8.38
CA HIS A 330 7.20 -28.90 -8.65
C HIS A 330 6.03 -28.50 -7.74
N PHE A 331 5.66 -29.34 -6.76
CA PHE A 331 4.64 -29.03 -5.77
C PHE A 331 5.23 -29.06 -4.36
N GLY A 332 4.97 -28.02 -3.56
CA GLY A 332 5.51 -27.94 -2.20
C GLY A 332 4.70 -27.09 -1.24
N PHE A 333 4.82 -27.42 0.04
CA PHE A 333 4.43 -26.54 1.13
C PHE A 333 5.67 -26.03 1.86
N ARG A 334 5.62 -24.77 2.28
CA ARG A 334 6.58 -24.17 3.20
C ARG A 334 5.89 -23.71 4.46
N VAL A 335 6.60 -23.72 5.59
CA VAL A 335 6.09 -23.28 6.89
C VAL A 335 6.88 -22.07 7.34
N THR A 336 6.17 -20.99 7.68
CA THR A 336 6.76 -19.77 8.25
C THR A 336 6.21 -19.54 9.66
N GLU A 337 7.08 -19.11 10.57
CA GLU A 337 6.70 -18.64 11.91
C GLU A 337 6.27 -17.16 11.91
N LEU A 338 6.48 -16.46 10.79
CA LEU A 338 6.05 -15.09 10.64
C LEU A 338 4.52 -15.02 10.63
N PRO A 339 3.92 -13.93 11.17
CA PRO A 339 2.50 -13.70 10.99
C PRO A 339 2.22 -13.47 9.49
N ILE A 340 1.16 -14.13 8.98
CA ILE A 340 0.76 -14.05 7.57
C ILE A 340 -0.66 -13.46 7.42
N PRO A 341 -0.99 -12.86 6.27
CA PRO A 341 -2.37 -12.47 5.95
C PRO A 341 -3.28 -13.71 5.79
N PRO A 342 -4.62 -13.56 5.77
CA PRO A 342 -5.52 -14.71 5.63
C PRO A 342 -5.24 -15.53 4.37
N CYS A 343 -5.17 -14.86 3.23
CA CYS A 343 -4.85 -15.48 1.95
C CYS A 343 -4.33 -14.45 0.96
N ILE A 344 -3.20 -14.76 0.33
CA ILE A 344 -2.71 -14.14 -0.90
C ILE A 344 -2.38 -15.27 -1.86
N THR A 345 -2.88 -15.20 -3.08
CA THR A 345 -2.53 -16.11 -4.17
C THR A 345 -2.20 -15.28 -5.39
N VAL A 346 -1.01 -15.49 -5.95
CA VAL A 346 -0.56 -14.87 -7.17
C VAL A 346 -0.18 -15.94 -8.18
N THR A 347 -0.56 -15.69 -9.42
CA THR A 347 -0.24 -16.49 -10.59
C THR A 347 0.30 -15.55 -11.67
N ASP A 348 0.76 -16.10 -12.78
CA ASP A 348 1.08 -15.34 -14.00
C ASP A 348 -0.12 -14.57 -14.58
N THR A 349 -1.35 -15.00 -14.28
CA THR A 349 -2.58 -14.44 -14.83
C THR A 349 -3.30 -13.49 -13.89
N GLY A 350 -3.08 -13.56 -12.57
CA GLY A 350 -3.85 -12.77 -11.63
C GLY A 350 -3.44 -12.89 -10.16
N LEU A 351 -4.01 -12.00 -9.36
CA LEU A 351 -3.90 -11.92 -7.91
C LEU A 351 -5.29 -12.11 -7.29
N SER A 352 -5.36 -12.89 -6.22
CA SER A 352 -6.52 -12.99 -5.34
C SER A 352 -6.09 -12.89 -3.88
N MET A 353 -6.76 -12.04 -3.11
CA MET A 353 -6.50 -11.81 -1.70
C MET A 353 -7.79 -11.88 -0.87
N LYS A 354 -7.68 -12.40 0.35
CA LYS A 354 -8.72 -12.33 1.39
C LYS A 354 -8.16 -11.57 2.60
N MET A 355 -9.02 -10.80 3.24
CA MET A 355 -8.67 -9.95 4.40
C MET A 355 -9.52 -10.31 5.61
N TYR A 356 -9.08 -9.88 6.79
CA TYR A 356 -9.88 -10.00 8.01
C TYR A 356 -10.90 -8.87 8.08
N LEU A 357 -12.09 -9.21 8.58
CA LEU A 357 -13.07 -8.23 9.02
C LEU A 357 -12.53 -7.54 10.27
N ARG A 358 -12.52 -6.21 10.23
CA ARG A 358 -11.94 -5.33 11.24
C ARG A 358 -12.45 -5.69 12.65
N HIS A 359 -11.53 -5.82 13.60
CA HIS A 359 -11.81 -6.12 15.01
C HIS A 359 -12.55 -7.43 15.31
N THR A 360 -12.69 -8.35 14.34
CA THR A 360 -13.38 -9.64 14.58
C THR A 360 -12.44 -10.83 14.62
N GLY A 361 -11.26 -10.74 14.01
CA GLY A 361 -10.38 -11.89 13.76
C GLY A 361 -10.95 -12.91 12.76
N ILE A 362 -12.09 -12.62 12.13
CA ILE A 362 -12.77 -13.48 11.16
C ILE A 362 -12.35 -13.04 9.76
N HIS A 363 -12.00 -13.99 8.90
CA HIS A 363 -11.71 -13.71 7.50
C HIS A 363 -13.00 -13.46 6.72
N ASP A 364 -13.00 -12.49 5.82
CA ASP A 364 -14.15 -12.25 4.96
C ASP A 364 -14.28 -13.37 3.92
N GLN A 365 -15.42 -14.05 3.94
CA GLN A 365 -15.74 -15.09 2.95
C GLN A 365 -16.44 -14.52 1.71
N ALA A 366 -17.22 -13.45 1.86
CA ALA A 366 -18.08 -12.87 0.83
C ALA A 366 -17.36 -11.87 -0.09
N ASN A 367 -16.27 -11.24 0.36
CA ASN A 367 -15.49 -10.31 -0.47
C ASN A 367 -14.16 -10.92 -0.92
N GLY A 368 -13.78 -10.71 -2.17
CA GLY A 368 -12.48 -11.09 -2.74
C GLY A 368 -11.81 -9.88 -3.38
N PHE A 369 -10.58 -9.59 -2.98
CA PHE A 369 -9.79 -8.51 -3.57
C PHE A 369 -8.90 -9.09 -4.67
N VAL A 370 -9.11 -8.67 -5.91
CA VAL A 370 -8.53 -9.32 -7.09
C VAL A 370 -7.90 -8.32 -8.05
N SER A 371 -6.90 -8.75 -8.81
CA SER A 371 -6.25 -7.90 -9.81
C SER A 371 -5.61 -8.72 -10.93
N THR A 372 -5.53 -8.13 -12.11
CA THR A 372 -4.71 -8.60 -13.24
C THR A 372 -3.66 -7.57 -13.66
N ALA A 373 -3.55 -6.47 -12.91
CA ALA A 373 -2.60 -5.40 -13.21
C ALA A 373 -1.16 -5.88 -12.96
N PRO A 374 -0.21 -5.67 -13.91
CA PRO A 374 1.17 -6.13 -13.77
C PRO A 374 1.86 -5.66 -12.48
N GLU A 375 1.58 -4.44 -12.04
CA GLU A 375 2.13 -3.91 -10.79
C GLU A 375 1.61 -4.64 -9.56
N ALA A 376 0.33 -5.03 -9.55
CA ALA A 376 -0.26 -5.81 -8.46
C ALA A 376 0.32 -7.22 -8.41
N LEU A 377 0.56 -7.86 -9.56
CA LEU A 377 1.21 -9.17 -9.63
C LEU A 377 2.66 -9.08 -9.15
N THR A 378 3.41 -8.08 -9.61
CA THR A 378 4.79 -7.82 -9.18
C THR A 378 4.86 -7.58 -7.67
N TRP A 379 3.92 -6.81 -7.12
CA TRP A 379 3.81 -6.58 -5.69
C TRP A 379 3.57 -7.89 -4.92
N ALA A 380 2.59 -8.70 -5.36
CA ALA A 380 2.24 -9.94 -4.68
C ALA A 380 3.35 -10.99 -4.76
N GLU A 381 4.06 -11.09 -5.87
CA GLU A 381 5.24 -11.96 -6.01
C GLU A 381 6.37 -11.54 -5.07
N ARG A 382 6.62 -10.24 -4.90
CA ARG A 382 7.60 -9.74 -3.91
C ARG A 382 7.19 -10.09 -2.47
N VAL A 383 5.91 -9.99 -2.15
CA VAL A 383 5.38 -10.41 -0.84
C VAL A 383 5.60 -11.92 -0.65
N TYR A 384 5.25 -12.72 -1.65
CA TYR A 384 5.47 -14.16 -1.63
C TYR A 384 6.95 -14.53 -1.42
N GLU A 385 7.86 -13.95 -2.20
CA GLU A 385 9.30 -14.23 -2.09
C GLU A 385 9.87 -13.85 -0.73
N TYR A 386 9.37 -12.77 -0.11
CA TYR A 386 9.73 -12.45 1.27
C TYR A 386 9.38 -13.57 2.24
N TYR A 387 8.14 -14.06 2.25
CA TYR A 387 7.77 -15.17 3.13
C TYR A 387 8.46 -16.48 2.75
N ARG A 388 8.73 -16.69 1.47
CA ARG A 388 9.44 -17.87 0.95
C ARG A 388 10.85 -17.97 1.51
N ARG A 389 11.59 -16.85 1.54
CA ARG A 389 12.92 -16.75 2.15
C ARG A 389 12.90 -17.00 3.67
N HIS A 390 11.80 -16.66 4.33
CA HIS A 390 11.60 -16.82 5.78
C HIS A 390 10.74 -18.04 6.14
N SER A 391 10.86 -19.12 5.37
CA SER A 391 10.13 -20.36 5.62
C SER A 391 10.98 -21.58 5.35
N LEU A 392 10.66 -22.67 6.04
CA LEU A 392 11.27 -23.99 5.86
C LEU A 392 10.37 -24.86 5.00
N LEU A 393 10.94 -25.81 4.25
CA LEU A 393 10.11 -26.81 3.57
C LEU A 393 9.34 -27.62 4.62
N LEU A 394 8.09 -28.01 4.33
CA LEU A 394 7.25 -28.76 5.28
C LEU A 394 7.96 -30.00 5.84
N LYS A 395 8.72 -30.72 5.00
CA LYS A 395 9.51 -31.91 5.38
C LYS A 395 10.66 -31.63 6.37
N GLU A 396 11.17 -30.40 6.38
CA GLU A 396 12.25 -29.95 7.28
C GLU A 396 11.65 -29.46 8.59
N TYR A 397 10.54 -28.73 8.51
CA TYR A 397 9.83 -28.20 9.67
C TYR A 397 9.38 -29.30 10.65
N SER A 398 8.87 -30.43 10.15
CA SER A 398 8.46 -31.57 11.01
C SER A 398 9.62 -32.21 11.79
N LYS A 399 10.88 -32.05 11.36
CA LYS A 399 12.04 -32.63 12.06
C LYS A 399 12.53 -31.77 13.21
N ASP A 400 12.37 -30.45 13.09
CA ASP A 400 12.75 -29.48 14.12
C ASP A 400 11.71 -29.40 15.25
N SER A 401 10.42 -29.66 14.95
CA SER A 401 9.38 -29.74 15.98
C SER A 401 9.58 -30.94 16.92
N ASP A 402 9.99 -32.09 16.37
CA ASP A 402 10.21 -33.32 17.15
C ASP A 402 11.50 -33.30 18.00
N GLN A 403 12.36 -32.29 17.82
CA GLN A 403 13.58 -32.07 18.64
C GLN A 403 13.42 -31.00 19.72
N LYS A 404 12.28 -30.27 19.72
CA LYS A 404 11.97 -29.21 20.69
C LYS A 404 10.95 -29.62 21.76
N GLU A 405 10.40 -30.83 21.67
CA GLU A 405 9.71 -31.54 22.76
C GLU A 405 10.69 -32.47 23.49
#